data_AF-A0A7X8MKG4-F1
#
_entry.id   AF-A0A7X8MKG4-F1
#
_cell.length_a   1.000
_cell.length_b   1.000
_cell.length_c   1.000
_cell.angle_alpha   90.00
_cell.angle_beta   90.00
_cell.angle_gamma   90.00
#
_symmetry.space_group_name_H-M   'P 1'
#
loop_
_entity.id
_entity.type
_entity.pdbx_description
1 polymer ?
#
loop_
_entity_poly.entity_id
_entity_poly.type
_entity_poly.pdbx_seq_one_letter_code
_entity_poly.pdbx_strand_id
1 'polypeptide(L)' 'MAQGGGSSNRILVPQARAAMDQFKMEAAREVGVTLQNGYNGDLTTRQAGSIGGQMVKKMIQSYEQQLSGQGPMA' A
#
# COMPACT_ATOMS: atom_id res chain seq x y z
N MET A 1 0.55 -1.27 -31.93
CA MET A 1 -0.24 -0.82 -30.77
C MET A 1 0.16 -1.69 -29.59
N ALA A 2 0.92 -1.15 -28.63
CA ALA A 2 1.33 -1.89 -27.45
C ALA A 2 0.13 -2.03 -26.52
N GLN A 3 -0.33 -3.27 -26.31
CA GLN A 3 -1.35 -3.58 -25.31
C GLN A 3 -0.73 -3.31 -23.94
N GLY A 4 -1.04 -2.14 -23.36
CA GLY A 4 -0.69 -1.83 -21.99
C GLY A 4 -1.35 -2.86 -21.09
N GLY A 5 -0.57 -3.85 -20.64
CA GLY A 5 -1.01 -4.87 -19.72
C GLY A 5 -1.56 -4.21 -18.47
N GLY A 6 -2.88 -4.21 -18.33
CA GLY A 6 -3.58 -3.83 -17.12
C GLY A 6 -3.24 -4.84 -16.04
N SER A 7 -2.08 -4.68 -15.40
CA SER A 7 -1.73 -5.32 -14.16
C SER A 7 -2.68 -4.78 -13.10
N SER A 8 -3.90 -5.32 -13.10
CA SER A 8 -4.86 -5.12 -12.04
C SER A 8 -4.25 -5.78 -10.82
N ASN A 9 -3.67 -4.97 -9.93
CA ASN A 9 -3.14 -5.40 -8.65
C ASN A 9 -4.30 -6.07 -7.90
N ARG A 10 -4.42 -7.40 -8.05
CA ARG A 10 -5.57 -8.17 -7.58
C ARG A 10 -5.45 -8.28 -6.07
N ILE A 11 -6.34 -7.60 -5.38
CA ILE A 11 -6.45 -7.71 -3.92
C ILE A 11 -6.87 -9.16 -3.62
N LEU A 12 -6.03 -9.88 -2.88
CA LEU A 12 -6.25 -11.29 -2.55
C LEU A 12 -7.47 -11.49 -1.63
N VAL A 13 -7.80 -10.47 -0.83
CA VAL A 13 -8.96 -10.41 0.05
C VAL A 13 -9.87 -9.28 -0.41
N PRO A 14 -10.89 -9.54 -1.26
CA PRO A 14 -11.73 -8.50 -1.84
C PRO A 14 -12.41 -7.60 -0.81
N GLN A 15 -12.75 -8.15 0.37
CA GLN A 15 -13.37 -7.43 1.47
C GLN A 15 -12.44 -6.35 2.06
N ALA A 16 -11.12 -6.53 1.94
CA ALA A 16 -10.12 -5.59 2.43
C ALA A 16 -9.89 -4.40 1.48
N ARG A 17 -10.56 -4.34 0.32
CA ARG A 17 -10.32 -3.31 -0.70
C ARG A 17 -10.45 -1.88 -0.18
N ALA A 18 -11.54 -1.59 0.54
CA ALA A 18 -11.77 -0.26 1.09
C ALA A 18 -10.68 0.14 2.10
N ALA A 19 -10.33 -0.79 3.01
CA ALA A 19 -9.25 -0.59 3.97
C ALA A 19 -7.89 -0.40 3.28
N MET A 20 -7.64 -1.15 2.19
CA MET A 20 -6.40 -1.03 1.44
C MET A 20 -6.29 0.27 0.64
N ASP A 21 -7.40 0.78 0.11
CA ASP A 21 -7.42 2.09 -0.52
C ASP A 21 -7.17 3.21 0.48
N GLN A 22 -7.77 3.13 1.68
CA GLN A 22 -7.48 4.07 2.77
C GLN A 22 -6.01 4.02 3.18
N PHE A 23 -5.47 2.83 3.41
CA PHE A 23 -4.07 2.63 3.79
C PHE A 23 -3.08 3.20 2.76
N LYS A 24 -3.37 3.00 1.46
CA LYS A 24 -2.59 3.57 0.36
C LYS A 24 -2.61 5.10 0.39
N MET A 25 -3.78 5.71 0.64
CA MET A 25 -3.92 7.17 0.74
C MET A 25 -3.16 7.73 1.94
N GLU A 26 -3.17 7.05 3.07
CA GLU A 26 -2.38 7.42 4.25
C GLU A 26 -0.88 7.33 3.99
N ALA A 27 -0.42 6.20 3.45
CA ALA A 27 0.99 6.00 3.12
C ALA A 27 1.49 7.08 2.15
N ALA A 28 0.66 7.48 1.19
CA ALA A 28 0.98 8.55 0.26
C ALA A 28 1.12 9.92 0.94
N ARG A 29 0.19 10.26 1.83
CA ARG A 29 0.26 11.49 2.62
C ARG A 29 1.53 11.56 3.46
N GLU A 30 1.96 10.43 4.04
CA GLU A 30 3.17 10.36 4.87
C GLU A 30 4.46 10.54 4.08
N VAL A 31 4.52 10.05 2.83
CA VAL A 31 5.68 10.31 1.94
C VAL A 31 5.60 11.66 1.22
N GLY A 32 4.59 12.48 1.50
CA GLY A 32 4.39 13.75 0.83
C GLY A 32 3.98 13.62 -0.64
N VAL A 33 3.42 12.47 -1.04
CA VAL A 33 2.91 12.23 -2.39
C VAL A 33 1.41 12.37 -2.40
N THR A 34 0.88 13.24 -3.25
CA THR A 34 -0.57 13.40 -3.40
C THR A 34 -1.08 12.39 -4.40
N LEU A 35 -1.91 11.45 -3.92
CA LEU A 35 -2.70 10.58 -4.78
C LEU A 35 -4.03 11.23 -5.10
N GLN A 36 -4.42 11.17 -6.37
CA GLN A 36 -5.76 11.54 -6.81
C GLN A 36 -6.66 10.32 -6.87
N ASN A 37 -7.96 10.53 -6.58
CA ASN A 37 -8.98 9.50 -6.80
C ASN A 37 -9.23 9.35 -8.30
N GLY A 38 -8.40 8.55 -8.96
CA GLY A 38 -8.47 8.33 -10.39
C GLY A 38 -7.10 8.00 -10.99
N TYR A 39 -6.80 8.65 -12.11
CA TYR A 39 -5.54 8.46 -12.82
C TYR A 39 -4.39 9.11 -12.05
N ASN A 40 -3.34 8.33 -11.79
CA ASN A 40 -2.12 8.79 -11.12
C ASN A 40 -0.89 8.60 -12.04
N GLY A 41 -1.07 8.67 -13.36
CA GLY A 41 0.00 8.41 -14.32
C GLY A 41 1.08 9.48 -14.37
N ASP A 42 0.84 10.65 -13.79
CA ASP A 42 1.83 11.72 -13.63
C ASP A 42 2.79 11.49 -12.45
N LEU A 43 2.54 10.47 -11.62
CA LEU A 43 3.47 10.08 -10.56
C LEU A 43 4.76 9.54 -11.16
N THR A 44 5.87 10.08 -10.69
CA THR A 44 7.18 9.50 -11.01
C THR A 44 7.28 8.09 -10.40
N THR A 45 8.06 7.22 -11.03
CA THR A 45 8.34 5.85 -10.53
C THR A 45 8.87 5.88 -9.09
N ARG A 46 9.66 6.90 -8.73
CA ARG A 46 10.17 7.10 -7.38
C ARG A 46 9.05 7.41 -6.38
N GLN A 47 8.09 8.25 -6.75
CA GLN A 47 6.94 8.58 -5.89
C GLN A 47 6.03 7.36 -5.70
N ALA A 48 5.65 6.68 -6.79
CA ALA A 48 4.85 5.46 -6.70
C ALA A 48 5.54 4.37 -5.86
N GLY A 49 6.86 4.19 -6.06
CA GLY A 49 7.67 3.27 -5.26
C GLY A 49 7.75 3.66 -3.78
N SER A 50 7.85 4.95 -3.45
CA SER A 50 7.89 5.43 -2.07
C SER A 50 6.60 5.14 -1.30
N ILE A 51 5.43 5.27 -1.95
CA ILE A 51 4.13 4.92 -1.37
C ILE A 51 4.09 3.43 -1.03
N GLY A 52 4.41 2.57 -2.01
CA GLY A 52 4.43 1.12 -1.81
C GLY A 52 5.42 0.69 -0.73
N GLY A 53 6.59 1.34 -0.66
CA GLY A 53 7.57 1.12 0.39
C GLY A 53 7.05 1.44 1.79
N GLN A 54 6.35 2.56 1.99
CA GLN A 54 5.74 2.87 3.29
C GLN A 54 4.62 1.91 3.66
N MET A 55 3.80 1.50 2.69
CA MET A 55 2.77 0.48 2.93
C MET A 55 3.38 -0.82 3.48
N VAL A 56 4.47 -1.30 2.87
CA VAL A 56 5.19 -2.49 3.34
C VAL A 56 5.82 -2.26 4.71
N LYS A 57 6.46 -1.10 4.94
CA LYS A 57 7.08 -0.77 6.22
C LYS A 57 6.08 -0.81 7.38
N LYS A 58 4.89 -0.21 7.19
CA LYS A 58 3.81 -0.26 8.18
C LYS A 58 3.26 -1.66 8.39
N MET A 59 3.13 -2.45 7.33
CA MET A 59 2.68 -3.84 7.43
C MET A 59 3.65 -4.67 8.27
N ILE A 60 4.97 -4.53 8.03
CA ILE A 60 6.00 -5.19 8.82
C ILE A 60 5.94 -4.72 10.26
N GLN A 61 5.87 -3.42 10.52
CA GLN A 61 5.77 -2.88 11.88
C GLN A 61 4.55 -3.42 12.63
N SER A 62 3.38 -3.47 11.99
CA SER A 62 2.16 -4.05 12.59
C SER A 62 2.33 -5.54 12.88
N TYR A 63 2.97 -6.28 11.97
CA TYR A 63 3.26 -7.69 12.15
C TYR A 63 4.27 -7.94 13.28
N GLU A 64 5.32 -7.14 13.39
CA GLU A 64 6.29 -7.18 14.49
C GLU A 64 5.64 -6.82 15.83
N GLN A 65 4.73 -5.84 15.86
CA GLN A 65 3.95 -5.50 17.05
C GLN A 65 3.03 -6.64 17.48
N GLN A 66 2.41 -7.34 16.53
CA GLN A 66 1.61 -8.52 16.83
C GLN A 66 2.48 -9.66 17.38
N LEU A 67 3.64 -9.92 16.77
CA LEU A 67 4.59 -10.92 17.25
C LEU A 67 5.19 -10.58 18.62
N SER A 68 5.50 -9.31 18.89
CA SER A 68 6.07 -8.87 20.17
C SER A 68 5.03 -8.74 21.28
N GLY A 69 3.76 -8.47 20.94
CA GLY A 69 2.63 -8.52 21.86
C GLY A 69 2.16 -9.93 22.19
N GLN A 70 2.50 -10.91 21.36
CA GLN A 70 2.30 -12.33 21.59
C GLN A 70 3.59 -12.96 22.14
N GLY A 71 3.96 -12.58 23.38
CA GLY A 71 4.83 -13.44 24.18
C GLY A 71 4.25 -14.87 24.19
N PRO A 72 5.09 -15.92 24.19
CA PRO A 72 4.65 -17.30 23.98
C PRO A 72 3.49 -17.60 24.92
N MET A 73 2.33 -17.87 24.34
CA MET A 73 1.18 -18.40 25.06
C MET A 73 1.62 -19.75 25.60
N ALA A 74 1.94 -19.79 26.89
CA ALA A 74 2.07 -21.02 27.68
C ALA A 74 0.68 -21.63 27.90
#